data_AF-A0A1T1CAW1-F1
#
_entry.id   AF-A0A1T1CAW1-F1
#
_cell.length_a   1.000
_cell.length_b   1.000
_cell.length_c   1.000
_cell.angle_alpha   90.00
_cell.angle_beta   90.00
_cell.angle_gamma   90.00
#
_symmetry.space_group_name_H-M   'P 1'
#
loop_
_entity.id
_entity.type
_entity.pdbx_description
1 polymer ?
#
loop_
_entity_poly.entity_id
_entity_poly.type
_entity_poly.pdbx_seq_one_letter_code
_entity_poly.pdbx_strand_id
1 'polypeptide(L)'
;MRHLKSTLYAILLLFYVSSLLGQIKNIGLPDIKNYTRADYKGGTQNWGIDQDKNGNLYFANNDGLFQFDGTTWRRFRMKNSEAIRSVKIDASGKIFVGGYNEFGFF
;
A
#
# COMPACT_ATOMS: atom_id res chain seq x y z
N MET A 1 0.31 17.31 -57.08
CA MET A 1 0.68 18.30 -56.03
C MET A 1 -0.41 18.56 -54.98
N ARG A 2 -1.70 18.67 -55.34
CA ARG A 2 -2.80 18.93 -54.38
C ARG A 2 -2.97 17.84 -53.30
N HIS A 3 -2.89 16.56 -53.69
CA HIS A 3 -2.99 15.44 -52.74
C HIS A 3 -1.82 15.35 -51.75
N LEU A 4 -0.61 15.75 -52.16
CA LEU A 4 0.56 15.76 -51.26
C LEU A 4 0.40 16.79 -50.13
N LYS A 5 -0.14 17.97 -50.45
CA LYS A 5 -0.42 19.03 -49.46
C LYS A 5 -1.51 18.60 -48.48
N SER A 6 -2.59 17.97 -48.95
CA SER A 6 -3.65 17.47 -48.05
C SER A 6 -3.15 16.36 -47.12
N THR A 7 -2.31 15.45 -47.61
CA THR A 7 -1.71 14.40 -46.77
C THR A 7 -0.79 15.01 -45.71
N LEU A 8 0.00 16.02 -46.08
CA LEU A 8 0.86 16.73 -45.13
C LEU A 8 0.05 17.44 -44.03
N TYR A 9 -1.03 18.13 -44.39
CA TYR A 9 -1.90 18.77 -43.40
C TYR A 9 -2.59 17.77 -42.48
N ALA A 10 -3.03 16.62 -43.00
CA ALA A 10 -3.61 15.56 -42.19
C ALA A 10 -2.60 14.99 -41.19
N ILE A 11 -1.34 14.79 -41.60
CA ILE A 11 -0.25 14.34 -40.73
C ILE A 11 0.02 15.39 -39.63
N LEU A 12 0.13 16.67 -39.99
CA LEU A 12 0.36 17.75 -39.03
C LEU A 12 -0.80 17.88 -38.03
N LEU A 13 -2.04 17.71 -38.46
CA LEU A 13 -3.20 17.69 -37.58
C LEU A 13 -3.18 16.50 -36.63
N LEU A 14 -2.75 15.33 -37.10
CA LEU A 14 -2.61 14.12 -36.28
C LEU A 14 -1.57 14.32 -35.16
N PHE A 15 -0.44 14.96 -35.47
CA PHE A 15 0.60 15.33 -34.49
C PHE A 15 0.14 16.44 -33.53
N TYR A 16 -0.75 17.33 -33.97
CA TYR A 16 -1.31 18.35 -33.09
C TYR A 16 -2.30 17.75 -32.08
N VAL A 17 -3.15 16.81 -32.52
CA VAL A 17 -4.15 16.17 -31.64
C VAL A 17 -3.51 15.24 -30.61
N SER A 18 -2.37 14.61 -30.90
CA SER A 18 -1.66 13.78 -29.91
C SER A 18 -1.10 14.58 -28.72
N SER A 19 -0.89 15.90 -28.89
CA SER A 19 -0.48 16.80 -27.80
C SER A 19 -1.62 17.23 -26.87
N LEU A 20 -2.87 16.90 -27.20
CA LEU A 20 -4.07 17.24 -26.41
C LEU A 20 -4.49 16.13 -25.43
N LEU A 21 -3.69 15.07 -25.27
CA LEU A 21 -3.93 14.07 -24.23
C LEU A 21 -3.70 14.75 -22.87
N GLY A 22 -4.77 14.98 -22.11
CA GLY A 22 -4.71 15.61 -20.79
C GLY A 22 -3.77 14.86 -19.85
N GLN A 23 -2.61 15.44 -19.56
CA GLN A 23 -1.65 14.86 -18.63
C GLN A 23 -2.16 15.02 -17.19
N ILE A 24 -2.07 13.95 -16.40
CA ILE A 24 -2.29 14.03 -14.96
C ILE A 24 -1.17 14.92 -14.39
N LYS A 25 -1.55 16.02 -13.74
CA LYS A 25 -0.61 16.90 -13.06
C LYS A 25 -0.12 16.19 -11.79
N ASN A 26 1.05 15.55 -11.85
CA ASN A 26 1.65 14.83 -10.73
C ASN A 26 2.25 15.76 -9.64
N ILE A 27 2.18 17.08 -9.82
CA ILE A 27 2.65 18.05 -8.82
C ILE A 27 1.63 18.12 -7.68
N GLY A 28 2.07 17.76 -6.46
CA GLY A 28 1.25 17.79 -5.25
C GLY A 28 0.48 16.50 -4.97
N LEU A 29 0.65 15.47 -5.79
CA LEU A 29 0.15 14.13 -5.46
C LEU A 29 1.21 13.36 -4.66
N PRO A 30 0.82 12.69 -3.56
CA PRO A 30 1.74 11.81 -2.85
C PRO A 30 2.10 10.62 -3.73
N ASP A 31 3.33 10.13 -3.60
CA ASP A 31 3.71 8.85 -4.20
C ASP A 31 3.04 7.72 -3.42
N ILE A 32 2.16 6.96 -4.09
CA ILE A 32 1.37 5.90 -3.47
C ILE A 32 1.91 4.55 -3.92
N LYS A 33 2.49 3.82 -2.98
CA LYS A 33 2.89 2.43 -3.18
C LYS A 33 1.87 1.49 -2.55
N ASN A 34 1.30 0.60 -3.36
CA ASN A 34 0.35 -0.40 -2.89
C ASN A 34 1.07 -1.71 -2.58
N TYR A 35 0.70 -2.33 -1.45
CA TYR A 35 1.12 -3.67 -1.06
C TYR A 35 -0.10 -4.56 -0.97
N THR A 36 -0.13 -5.58 -1.80
CA THR A 36 -1.18 -6.58 -1.86
C THR A 36 -0.92 -7.68 -0.83
N ARG A 37 -1.96 -8.47 -0.50
CA ARG A 37 -1.80 -9.65 0.37
C ARG A 37 -0.80 -10.68 -0.17
N ALA A 38 -0.50 -10.67 -1.46
CA ALA A 38 0.50 -11.55 -2.06
C ALA A 38 1.93 -11.16 -1.65
N ASP A 39 2.17 -9.87 -1.42
CA ASP A 39 3.48 -9.34 -1.05
C ASP A 39 3.89 -9.77 0.37
N TYR A 40 2.94 -9.69 1.31
CA TYR A 40 3.18 -10.05 2.72
C TYR A 40 2.61 -11.43 3.12
N LYS A 41 1.96 -12.14 2.19
CA LYS A 41 1.38 -13.49 2.40
C LYS A 41 0.44 -13.56 3.61
N GLY A 42 -0.43 -12.56 3.75
CA GLY A 42 -1.43 -12.49 4.83
C GLY A 42 -2.86 -12.65 4.37
N GLY A 43 -3.79 -12.48 5.31
CA GLY A 43 -5.22 -12.50 5.05
C GLY A 43 -5.70 -11.23 4.36
N THR A 44 -6.90 -11.29 3.79
CA THR A 44 -7.47 -10.22 2.95
C THR A 44 -7.70 -8.89 3.69
N GLN A 45 -7.79 -8.90 5.02
CA GLN A 45 -8.21 -7.74 5.79
C GLN A 45 -7.23 -7.39 6.91
N ASN A 46 -6.87 -6.11 6.96
CA ASN A 46 -6.20 -5.46 8.08
C ASN A 46 -7.25 -4.76 8.95
N TRP A 47 -7.08 -4.81 10.27
CA TRP A 47 -8.04 -4.32 11.26
C TRP A 47 -7.51 -3.15 12.09
N GLY A 48 -6.18 -3.02 12.18
CA GLY A 48 -5.53 -2.00 12.97
C GLY A 48 -4.11 -1.78 12.49
N ILE A 49 -3.61 -0.58 12.76
CA ILE A 49 -2.25 -0.17 12.44
C ILE A 49 -1.68 0.60 13.63
N ASP A 50 -0.40 0.39 13.93
CA ASP A 50 0.35 1.26 14.83
C ASP A 50 1.82 1.32 14.38
N GLN A 51 2.56 2.32 14.85
CA GLN A 51 3.96 2.54 14.48
C GLN A 51 4.85 2.54 15.72
N ASP A 52 5.98 1.85 15.65
CA ASP A 52 6.99 1.92 16.72
C ASP A 52 7.91 3.14 16.58
N LYS A 53 8.70 3.40 17.63
CA LYS A 53 9.66 4.52 17.67
C LYS A 53 10.76 4.47 16.59
N ASN A 54 10.97 3.32 15.96
CA ASN A 54 11.95 3.15 14.88
C ASN A 54 11.30 3.34 13.50
N GLY A 55 10.00 3.62 13.45
CA GLY A 55 9.24 3.82 12.22
C GLY A 55 8.67 2.54 11.63
N ASN A 56 8.85 1.36 12.25
CA ASN A 56 8.25 0.13 11.74
C ASN A 56 6.74 0.18 11.92
N LEU A 57 6.01 -0.20 10.87
CA LEU A 57 4.55 -0.26 10.87
C LEU A 57 4.09 -1.66 11.24
N TYR A 58 3.09 -1.77 12.09
CA TYR A 58 2.49 -3.03 12.51
C TYR A 58 1.02 -3.06 12.10
N PHE A 59 0.60 -4.14 11.47
CA PHE A 59 -0.73 -4.32 10.93
C PHE A 59 -1.38 -5.55 11.56
N ALA A 60 -2.47 -5.34 12.31
CA ALA A 60 -3.33 -6.41 12.76
C ALA A 60 -4.10 -6.98 11.55
N ASN A 61 -3.97 -8.28 11.27
CA ASN A 61 -4.52 -8.91 10.08
C ASN A 61 -5.27 -10.21 10.44
N ASN A 62 -6.15 -10.66 9.55
CA ASN A 62 -6.82 -11.97 9.65
C ASN A 62 -5.87 -13.16 9.81
N ASP A 63 -4.60 -13.01 9.44
CA ASP A 63 -3.59 -14.05 9.47
C ASP A 63 -2.40 -13.66 10.37
N GLY A 64 -2.59 -12.78 11.35
CA GLY A 64 -1.61 -12.48 12.40
C GLY A 64 -1.22 -11.01 12.45
N LEU A 65 -0.06 -10.72 13.05
CA LEU A 65 0.49 -9.37 13.08
C LEU A 65 1.59 -9.28 12.04
N PHE A 66 1.53 -8.26 11.18
CA PHE A 66 2.57 -8.01 10.19
C PHE A 66 3.35 -6.75 10.55
N GLN A 67 4.67 -6.86 10.64
CA GLN A 67 5.58 -5.72 10.73
C GLN A 67 6.13 -5.41 9.33
N PHE A 68 6.23 -4.13 9.01
CA PHE A 68 6.86 -3.61 7.81
C PHE A 68 7.92 -2.57 8.18
N ASP A 69 9.16 -2.79 7.74
CA ASP A 69 10.31 -1.92 8.03
C ASP A 69 10.60 -0.87 6.93
N GLY A 70 9.73 -0.79 5.92
CA GLY A 70 9.93 0.03 4.71
C GLY A 70 10.36 -0.78 3.48
N THR A 71 10.90 -2.00 3.68
CA THR A 71 11.35 -2.89 2.60
C THR A 71 10.82 -4.30 2.76
N THR A 72 10.87 -4.86 3.95
CA THR A 72 10.57 -6.26 4.25
C THR A 72 9.36 -6.41 5.16
N TRP A 73 8.68 -7.55 5.01
CA TRP A 73 7.52 -7.92 5.81
C TRP A 73 7.88 -9.08 6.73
N ARG A 74 7.54 -8.95 8.01
CA ARG A 74 7.68 -10.02 9.02
C ARG A 74 6.34 -10.32 9.67
N ARG A 75 6.04 -11.61 9.83
CA ARG A 75 4.80 -12.09 10.43
C ARG A 75 5.03 -12.59 11.86
N PHE A 76 4.13 -12.25 12.77
CA PHE A 76 4.03 -12.76 14.13
C PHE A 76 2.67 -13.41 14.35
N ARG A 77 2.63 -14.52 15.08
CA ARG A 77 1.42 -15.30 15.35
C ARG A 77 1.22 -15.40 16.85
N MET A 78 -0.04 -15.29 17.28
CA MET A 78 -0.40 -15.67 18.64
C MET A 78 -0.53 -17.19 18.72
N LYS A 79 -0.45 -17.73 19.93
CA LYS A 79 -0.47 -19.17 20.16
C LYS A 79 -1.84 -19.78 19.85
N ASN A 80 -2.93 -19.12 20.27
CA ASN A 80 -4.27 -19.69 20.21
C ASN A 80 -5.20 -18.99 19.19
N SER A 81 -4.77 -17.88 18.62
CA SER A 81 -5.54 -17.13 17.63
C SER A 81 -4.69 -16.80 16.40
N GLU A 82 -5.16 -17.16 15.21
CA GLU A 82 -4.51 -16.74 13.96
C GLU A 82 -4.85 -15.28 13.63
N ALA A 83 -6.04 -14.83 13.99
CA ALA A 83 -6.57 -13.54 13.58
C ALA A 83 -6.32 -12.47 14.66
N ILE A 84 -5.64 -11.39 14.28
CA ILE A 84 -5.42 -10.23 15.15
C ILE A 84 -6.33 -9.09 14.68
N ARG A 85 -7.03 -8.48 15.64
CA ARG A 85 -8.08 -7.48 15.44
C ARG A 85 -7.65 -6.09 15.88
N SER A 86 -6.72 -5.99 16.82
CA SER A 86 -6.19 -4.72 17.27
C SER A 86 -4.71 -4.83 17.58
N VAL A 87 -4.01 -3.70 17.43
CA VAL A 87 -2.61 -3.52 17.80
C VAL A 87 -2.47 -2.17 18.48
N LYS A 88 -1.69 -2.10 19.56
CA LYS A 88 -1.29 -0.85 20.20
C LYS A 88 0.13 -0.97 20.72
N ILE A 89 0.96 0.03 20.43
CA ILE A 89 2.34 0.11 20.90
C ILE A 89 2.40 1.19 21.97
N ASP A 90 2.99 0.86 23.13
CA ASP A 90 3.19 1.82 24.21
C ASP A 90 4.50 2.62 24.07
N ALA A 91 4.70 3.58 24.95
CA ALA A 91 5.91 4.42 24.95
C ALA A 91 7.21 3.64 25.25
N SER A 92 7.13 2.45 25.86
CA SER A 92 8.29 1.59 26.08
C SER A 92 8.69 0.82 24.81
N GLY A 93 7.78 0.73 23.83
CA GLY A 93 7.93 -0.04 22.61
C GLY A 93 7.30 -1.44 22.69
N LYS A 94 6.55 -1.73 23.76
CA LYS A 94 5.85 -3.01 23.90
C LYS A 94 4.63 -3.05 23.00
N ILE A 95 4.45 -4.16 22.29
CA ILE A 95 3.41 -4.31 21.28
C ILE A 95 2.27 -5.14 21.87
N PHE A 96 1.15 -4.51 22.17
CA PHE A 96 -0.07 -5.17 22.64
C PHE A 96 -0.97 -5.53 21.45
N VAL A 97 -1.59 -6.70 21.52
CA VAL A 97 -2.49 -7.21 20.47
C VAL A 97 -3.76 -7.80 21.06
N GLY A 98 -4.88 -7.60 20.36
CA GLY A 98 -6.15 -8.27 20.63
C GLY A 98 -6.50 -9.20 19.47
N GLY A 99 -6.77 -10.46 19.77
CA GLY A 99 -7.22 -11.48 18.81
C GLY A 99 -8.66 -11.92 19.07
N TYR A 100 -9.09 -13.01 18.42
CA TYR A 100 -10.39 -13.61 18.71
C TYR A 100 -10.35 -14.36 20.05
N ASN A 101 -11.13 -13.91 21.04
CA ASN A 101 -11.19 -14.46 22.40
C ASN A 101 -9.84 -14.52 23.15
N GLU A 102 -8.85 -13.73 22.73
CA GLU A 102 -7.51 -13.70 23.33
C GLU A 102 -6.93 -12.28 23.24
N PHE A 103 -6.07 -11.94 24.19
CA PHE A 103 -5.22 -10.75 24.13
C PHE A 103 -3.79 -11.14 24.53
N GLY A 104 -2.80 -10.40 24.04
CA GLY A 104 -1.40 -10.70 24.30
C GLY A 104 -0.47 -9.55 23.97
N PHE A 105 0.82 -9.86 23.99
CA PHE A 105 1.86 -8.92 23.60
C PHE A 105 3.04 -9.64 22.93
N PHE A 106 3.85 -8.86 22.21
CA PHE A 106 5.14 -9.25 21.66
C PHE A 106 6.27 -8.42 22.28
#